data_AF-A0A2K9J596-F1
#
_entry.id   AF-A0A2K9J596-F1
#
_cell.length_a   1.000
_cell.length_b   1.000
_cell.length_c   1.000
_cell.angle_alpha   90.00
_cell.angle_beta   90.00
_cell.angle_gamma   90.00
#
_symmetry.space_group_name_H-M   'P 1'
#
loop_
_entity.id
_entity.type
_entity.pdbx_description
1 polymer ?
#
loop_
_entity_poly.entity_id
_entity_poly.type
_entity_poly.pdbx_seq_one_letter_code
_entity_poly.pdbx_strand_id
1 'polypeptide(L)'
;MAPPKKFTREKIIETAFEIAKAEGIDAITIRKVAENLGSSIAPIYVNFTDVKQLIQEVVVKTLEVSRHFLNEQQSGEPFLDIGIASIRFAKQYSVLFRDLVMKNNGHMVHNEDHVNILIQQMKKDTLLQDFSYEELKQILLKMQIFQTGLSVMVANDLLPDDFNEEKMIEMLDSTAKDVITAARLRQSNQMSEGEIYDE
;
A
#
# COMPACT_ATOMS: atom_id res chain seq x y z
N MET A 1 -35.15 -0.87 -30.68
CA MET A 1 -34.34 -0.38 -29.54
C MET A 1 -32.98 0.06 -30.05
N ALA A 2 -32.44 1.18 -29.58
CA ALA A 2 -31.06 1.55 -29.88
C ALA A 2 -30.10 0.50 -29.29
N PRO A 3 -28.99 0.14 -29.98
CA PRO A 3 -28.04 -0.82 -29.46
C PRO A 3 -27.48 -0.32 -28.12
N PRO A 4 -27.25 -1.22 -27.14
CA PRO A 4 -26.69 -0.82 -25.86
C PRO A 4 -25.36 -0.11 -26.08
N LYS A 5 -25.16 1.04 -25.41
CA LYS A 5 -23.86 1.73 -25.38
C LYS A 5 -22.82 0.72 -24.88
N LYS A 6 -21.81 0.44 -25.70
CA LYS A 6 -20.70 -0.43 -25.31
C LYS A 6 -19.69 0.42 -24.54
N PHE A 7 -19.38 0.03 -23.32
CA PHE A 7 -18.28 0.59 -22.54
C PHE A 7 -17.15 -0.42 -22.49
N THR A 8 -15.91 0.08 -22.54
CA THR A 8 -14.74 -0.76 -22.32
C THR A 8 -14.68 -1.17 -20.85
N ARG A 9 -14.03 -2.31 -20.60
CA ARG A 9 -13.80 -2.82 -19.26
C ARG A 9 -13.09 -1.79 -18.38
N GLU A 10 -12.09 -1.12 -18.93
CA GLU A 10 -11.28 -0.10 -18.26
C GLU A 10 -12.12 1.11 -17.86
N LYS A 11 -13.05 1.54 -18.71
CA LYS A 11 -13.93 2.68 -18.39
C LYS A 11 -14.88 2.36 -17.24
N ILE A 12 -15.35 1.12 -17.15
CA ILE A 12 -16.19 0.66 -16.04
C ILE A 12 -15.37 0.63 -14.74
N ILE A 13 -14.14 0.10 -14.78
CA ILE A 13 -13.23 0.07 -13.62
C ILE A 13 -12.90 1.50 -13.17
N GLU A 14 -12.58 2.41 -14.09
CA GLU A 14 -12.31 3.82 -13.77
C GLU A 14 -13.50 4.47 -13.06
N THR A 15 -14.71 4.22 -13.55
CA THR A 15 -15.92 4.79 -12.97
C THR A 15 -16.18 4.22 -11.57
N ALA A 16 -15.99 2.92 -11.38
CA ALA A 16 -16.10 2.28 -10.07
C ALA A 16 -15.00 2.73 -9.10
N PHE A 17 -13.79 2.98 -9.60
CA PHE A 17 -12.67 3.52 -8.83
C PHE A 17 -12.96 4.93 -8.32
N GLU A 18 -13.51 5.83 -9.15
CA GLU A 18 -13.88 7.17 -8.69
C GLU A 18 -15.00 7.15 -7.65
N ILE A 19 -15.96 6.22 -7.76
CA ILE A 19 -16.96 5.99 -6.70
C ILE A 19 -16.27 5.57 -5.40
N ALA A 20 -15.34 4.62 -5.47
CA ALA A 20 -14.68 4.09 -4.27
C ALA A 20 -13.72 5.10 -3.63
N LYS A 21 -13.07 5.93 -4.43
CA LYS A 21 -12.24 7.05 -3.98
C LYS A 21 -13.04 8.07 -3.20
N ALA A 22 -14.27 8.37 -3.62
CA ALA A 22 -15.14 9.34 -2.96
C ALA A 22 -15.89 8.75 -1.75
N GLU A 23 -16.37 7.51 -1.86
CA GLU A 23 -17.40 6.97 -0.96
C GLU A 23 -17.06 5.59 -0.36
N GLY A 24 -15.93 5.00 -0.76
CA GLY A 24 -15.49 3.70 -0.28
C GLY A 24 -15.88 2.53 -1.20
N ILE A 25 -15.17 1.42 -1.03
CA ILE A 25 -15.30 0.20 -1.81
C ILE A 25 -16.72 -0.36 -1.71
N ASP A 26 -17.35 -0.29 -0.54
CA ASP A 26 -18.71 -0.81 -0.32
C ASP A 26 -19.78 0.00 -1.07
N ALA A 27 -19.46 1.23 -1.49
CA ALA A 27 -20.36 2.04 -2.30
C ALA A 27 -20.44 1.56 -3.77
N ILE A 28 -19.54 0.66 -4.19
CA ILE A 28 -19.57 0.10 -5.54
C ILE A 28 -20.78 -0.83 -5.66
N THR A 29 -21.75 -0.41 -6.47
CA THR A 29 -22.86 -1.25 -6.92
C THR A 29 -23.02 -1.16 -8.43
N ILE A 30 -23.49 -2.25 -9.06
CA ILE A 30 -23.73 -2.27 -10.51
C ILE A 30 -24.64 -1.11 -10.95
N ARG A 31 -25.67 -0.82 -10.15
CA ARG A 31 -26.61 0.27 -10.41
C ARG A 31 -25.91 1.63 -10.37
N LYS A 32 -25.15 1.90 -9.33
CA LYS A 32 -24.46 3.19 -9.17
C LYS A 32 -23.42 3.42 -10.25
N VAL A 33 -22.69 2.38 -10.64
CA VAL A 33 -21.73 2.43 -11.75
C VAL A 33 -22.45 2.72 -13.07
N ALA A 34 -23.60 2.07 -13.33
CA ALA A 34 -24.40 2.32 -14.53
C ALA A 34 -24.95 3.76 -14.60
N GLU A 35 -25.42 4.27 -13.46
CA GLU A 35 -25.90 5.65 -13.32
C GLU A 35 -24.78 6.65 -13.62
N ASN A 36 -23.58 6.47 -13.05
CA ASN A 36 -22.42 7.32 -13.32
C ASN A 36 -21.91 7.22 -14.77
N LEU A 37 -22.12 6.08 -15.45
CA LEU A 37 -21.83 5.91 -16.87
C LEU A 37 -22.90 6.50 -17.79
N GLY A 38 -24.07 6.92 -17.27
CA GLY A 38 -25.22 7.31 -18.10
C GLY A 38 -25.72 6.16 -18.97
N SER A 39 -25.79 4.96 -18.39
CA SER A 39 -26.00 3.67 -19.04
C SER A 39 -27.04 2.82 -18.32
N SER A 40 -27.57 1.78 -18.99
CA SER A 40 -28.20 0.66 -18.29
C SER A 40 -27.14 -0.22 -17.60
N ILE A 41 -27.58 -1.18 -16.78
CA ILE A 41 -26.69 -2.15 -16.12
C ILE A 41 -26.10 -3.19 -17.08
N ALA A 42 -26.69 -3.36 -18.28
CA ALA A 42 -26.34 -4.45 -19.19
C ALA A 42 -24.86 -4.43 -19.64
N PRO A 43 -24.23 -3.29 -20.00
CA PRO A 43 -22.82 -3.25 -20.38
C PRO A 43 -21.86 -3.66 -19.27
N ILE A 44 -22.27 -3.57 -17.99
CA ILE A 44 -21.45 -3.99 -16.86
C ILE A 44 -21.42 -5.51 -16.78
N TYR A 45 -22.59 -6.16 -16.89
CA TYR A 45 -22.69 -7.63 -16.88
C TYR A 45 -22.07 -8.31 -18.11
N VAL A 46 -21.85 -7.56 -19.20
CA VAL A 46 -21.07 -8.05 -20.35
C VAL A 46 -19.58 -8.17 -20.01
N ASN A 47 -19.06 -7.34 -19.09
CA ASN A 47 -17.64 -7.29 -18.74
C ASN A 47 -17.32 -7.98 -17.41
N PHE A 48 -18.30 -8.09 -16.50
CA PHE A 48 -18.13 -8.63 -15.15
C PHE A 48 -19.25 -9.59 -14.78
N THR A 49 -18.91 -10.70 -14.13
CA THR A 49 -19.88 -11.72 -13.68
C THR A 49 -20.77 -11.19 -12.56
N ASP A 50 -20.18 -10.42 -11.65
CA ASP A 50 -20.86 -9.81 -10.51
C ASP A 50 -20.09 -8.58 -10.00
N VAL A 51 -20.64 -7.93 -8.97
CA VAL A 51 -20.03 -6.76 -8.34
C VAL A 51 -18.71 -7.09 -7.64
N LYS A 52 -18.51 -8.33 -7.15
CA LYS A 52 -17.28 -8.73 -6.47
C LYS A 52 -16.11 -8.77 -7.44
N GLN A 53 -16.32 -9.29 -8.65
CA GLN A 53 -15.30 -9.25 -9.69
C GLN A 53 -14.92 -7.81 -10.06
N LEU A 54 -15.88 -6.90 -10.14
CA LEU A 54 -15.60 -5.47 -10.37
C LEU A 54 -14.81 -4.85 -9.21
N ILE A 55 -15.19 -5.15 -7.96
CA ILE A 55 -14.48 -4.69 -6.75
C ILE A 55 -13.02 -5.18 -6.76
N GLN A 56 -12.78 -6.45 -7.11
CA GLN A 56 -11.43 -7.00 -7.20
C GLN A 56 -10.55 -6.20 -8.16
N GLU A 57 -11.09 -5.79 -9.30
CA GLU A 57 -10.36 -5.01 -10.31
C GLU A 57 -10.13 -3.56 -9.87
N VAL A 58 -11.07 -2.96 -9.14
CA VAL A 58 -10.86 -1.66 -8.49
C VAL A 58 -9.75 -1.75 -7.46
N VAL A 59 -9.66 -2.84 -6.69
CA VAL A 59 -8.56 -3.06 -5.74
C VAL A 59 -7.22 -3.21 -6.47
N VAL A 60 -7.16 -3.97 -7.56
CA VAL A 60 -5.95 -4.08 -8.40
C VAL A 60 -5.50 -2.71 -8.89
N LYS A 61 -6.42 -1.91 -9.43
CA LYS A 61 -6.15 -0.53 -9.85
C LYS A 61 -5.67 0.35 -8.70
N THR A 62 -6.23 0.17 -7.50
CA THR A 62 -5.81 0.92 -6.32
C THR A 62 -4.36 0.59 -5.92
N LEU A 63 -3.96 -0.68 -6.01
CA LEU A 63 -2.58 -1.10 -5.79
C LEU A 63 -1.63 -0.58 -6.88
N GLU A 64 -2.08 -0.47 -8.13
CA GLU A 64 -1.32 0.17 -9.21
C GLU A 64 -1.07 1.65 -8.94
N VAL A 65 -2.09 2.37 -8.48
CA VAL A 65 -1.95 3.77 -8.05
C VAL A 65 -0.95 3.88 -6.91
N SER A 66 -1.02 3.03 -5.88
CA SER A 66 -0.05 3.01 -4.79
C SER A 66 1.39 2.76 -5.28
N ARG A 67 1.59 1.84 -6.24
CA ARG A 67 2.92 1.62 -6.87
C ARG A 67 3.42 2.84 -7.64
N HIS A 68 2.53 3.61 -8.25
CA HIS A 68 2.91 4.84 -8.95
C HIS A 68 3.53 5.85 -7.99
N PHE A 69 2.95 6.04 -6.79
CA PHE A 69 3.55 6.89 -5.76
C PHE A 69 4.98 6.49 -5.44
N LEU A 70 5.24 5.18 -5.30
CA LEU A 70 6.58 4.65 -5.01
C LEU A 70 7.56 4.93 -6.15
N ASN A 71 7.15 4.71 -7.40
CA ASN A 71 8.00 4.95 -8.57
C ASN A 71 8.34 6.44 -8.78
N GLU A 72 7.49 7.34 -8.28
CA GLU A 72 7.73 8.79 -8.31
C GLU A 72 8.61 9.28 -7.15
N GLN A 73 8.85 8.48 -6.11
CA GLN A 73 9.72 8.87 -5.01
C GLN A 73 11.19 8.73 -5.39
N GLN A 74 11.95 9.78 -5.11
CA GLN A 74 13.39 9.86 -5.36
C GLN A 74 14.06 10.72 -4.28
N SER A 75 13.91 10.36 -3.00
CA SER A 75 14.63 11.05 -1.92
C SER A 75 16.14 10.76 -1.91
N GLY A 76 16.54 9.66 -2.56
CA GLY A 76 17.90 9.11 -2.49
C GLY A 76 18.06 8.05 -1.40
N GLU A 77 17.00 7.80 -0.60
CA GLU A 77 16.95 6.78 0.44
C GLU A 77 15.84 5.76 0.10
N PRO A 78 16.17 4.66 -0.63
CA PRO A 78 15.17 3.76 -1.20
C PRO A 78 14.22 3.13 -0.18
N PHE A 79 14.67 2.92 1.05
CA PHE A 79 13.81 2.39 2.11
C PHE A 79 12.83 3.44 2.65
N LEU A 80 13.31 4.67 2.85
CA LEU A 80 12.47 5.80 3.26
C LEU A 80 11.41 6.11 2.21
N ASP A 81 11.77 6.05 0.92
CA ASP A 81 10.88 6.27 -0.22
C ASP A 81 9.61 5.39 -0.16
N ILE A 82 9.74 4.14 0.32
CA ILE A 82 8.60 3.22 0.53
C ILE A 82 7.62 3.80 1.56
N GLY A 83 8.13 4.31 2.68
CA GLY A 83 7.33 4.92 3.72
C GLY A 83 6.64 6.21 3.25
N ILE A 84 7.38 7.09 2.59
CA ILE A 84 6.87 8.37 2.04
C ILE A 84 5.75 8.12 1.04
N ALA A 85 5.96 7.22 0.08
CA ALA A 85 4.96 6.86 -0.92
C ALA A 85 3.67 6.37 -0.26
N SER A 86 3.79 5.55 0.79
CA SER A 86 2.66 4.95 1.48
C SER A 86 1.84 5.99 2.27
N ILE A 87 2.49 6.94 2.95
CA ILE A 87 1.82 8.05 3.64
C ILE A 87 1.09 8.95 2.64
N ARG A 88 1.74 9.31 1.53
CA ARG A 88 1.13 10.15 0.48
C ARG A 88 -0.10 9.50 -0.12
N PHE A 89 -0.01 8.20 -0.42
CA PHE A 89 -1.17 7.42 -0.87
C PHE A 89 -2.28 7.43 0.18
N ALA A 90 -1.98 7.15 1.45
CA ALA A 90 -2.97 7.14 2.53
C ALA A 90 -3.65 8.51 2.73
N LYS A 91 -2.91 9.61 2.56
CA LYS A 91 -3.44 10.97 2.67
C LYS A 91 -4.34 11.33 1.48
N GLN A 92 -3.90 11.05 0.25
CA GLN A 92 -4.62 11.42 -0.96
C GLN A 92 -5.83 10.50 -1.25
N TYR A 93 -5.75 9.23 -0.87
CA TYR A 93 -6.78 8.22 -1.08
C TYR A 93 -7.30 7.65 0.25
N SER A 94 -7.54 8.52 1.24
CA SER A 94 -7.84 8.14 2.63
C SER A 94 -9.06 7.23 2.79
N VAL A 95 -10.11 7.42 2.00
CA VAL A 95 -11.30 6.56 2.01
C VAL A 95 -10.95 5.13 1.58
N LEU A 96 -10.26 4.99 0.44
CA LEU A 96 -9.78 3.71 -0.06
C LEU A 96 -8.78 3.06 0.89
N PHE A 97 -7.84 3.84 1.43
CA PHE A 97 -6.82 3.34 2.35
C PHE A 97 -7.46 2.74 3.61
N ARG A 98 -8.43 3.45 4.23
CA ARG A 98 -9.16 2.95 5.40
C ARG A 98 -9.90 1.65 5.09
N ASP A 99 -10.63 1.60 3.98
CA ASP A 99 -11.33 0.38 3.55
C ASP A 99 -10.37 -0.78 3.32
N LEU A 100 -9.22 -0.50 2.72
CA LEU A 100 -8.21 -1.50 2.41
C LEU A 100 -7.57 -2.11 3.67
N VAL A 101 -7.28 -1.27 4.68
CA VAL A 101 -6.59 -1.67 5.92
C VAL A 101 -7.54 -2.24 6.97
N MET A 102 -8.76 -1.72 7.09
CA MET A 102 -9.70 -2.09 8.17
C MET A 102 -10.50 -3.37 7.87
N LYS A 103 -10.65 -3.74 6.60
CA LYS A 103 -11.42 -4.91 6.19
C LYS A 103 -10.49 -6.08 5.93
N ASN A 104 -10.97 -7.29 6.22
CA ASN A 104 -10.30 -8.52 5.82
C ASN A 104 -10.45 -8.70 4.30
N ASN A 105 -9.71 -7.89 3.57
CA ASN A 105 -9.63 -7.94 2.14
C ASN A 105 -8.56 -8.98 1.84
N GLY A 106 -8.95 -10.11 1.24
CA GLY A 106 -8.00 -11.12 0.75
C GLY A 106 -6.90 -10.55 -0.16
N HIS A 107 -7.04 -9.29 -0.59
CA HIS A 107 -6.14 -8.51 -1.43
C HIS A 107 -4.99 -7.80 -0.68
N MET A 108 -5.09 -7.62 0.65
CA MET A 108 -4.00 -7.10 1.50
C MET A 108 -3.28 -8.21 2.28
N VAL A 109 -3.66 -9.47 2.04
CA VAL A 109 -2.97 -10.63 2.61
C VAL A 109 -1.53 -10.62 2.09
N HIS A 110 -0.59 -10.93 3.00
CA HIS A 110 0.85 -11.03 2.74
C HIS A 110 1.12 -11.70 1.38
N ASN A 111 1.47 -10.88 0.38
CA ASN A 111 1.81 -11.35 -0.95
C ASN A 111 3.33 -11.45 -1.02
N GLU A 112 3.85 -12.69 -1.09
CA GLU A 112 5.29 -12.95 -1.14
C GLU A 112 5.98 -12.25 -2.31
N ASP A 113 5.33 -12.15 -3.48
CA ASP A 113 5.90 -11.44 -4.64
C ASP A 113 6.06 -9.95 -4.35
N HIS A 114 5.07 -9.34 -3.68
CA HIS A 114 5.17 -7.93 -3.29
C HIS A 114 6.26 -7.71 -2.26
N VAL A 115 6.35 -8.58 -1.25
CA VAL A 115 7.41 -8.56 -0.24
C VAL A 115 8.79 -8.69 -0.88
N ASN A 116 8.94 -9.59 -1.86
CA ASN A 116 10.17 -9.76 -2.61
C ASN A 116 10.58 -8.48 -3.33
N ILE A 117 9.65 -7.81 -4.01
CA ILE A 117 9.92 -6.53 -4.69
C ILE A 117 10.41 -5.48 -3.70
N LEU A 118 9.75 -5.35 -2.54
CA LEU A 118 10.14 -4.38 -1.50
C LEU A 118 11.51 -4.71 -0.91
N ILE A 119 11.82 -5.99 -0.66
CA ILE A 119 13.13 -6.42 -0.18
C ILE A 119 14.23 -6.11 -1.21
N GLN A 120 13.98 -6.30 -2.51
CA GLN A 120 14.95 -5.90 -3.54
C GLN A 120 15.17 -4.38 -3.56
N GLN A 121 14.14 -3.59 -3.28
CA GLN A 121 14.28 -2.14 -3.14
C GLN A 121 15.09 -1.78 -1.89
N MET A 122 14.83 -2.42 -0.75
CA MET A 122 15.59 -2.24 0.50
C MET A 122 17.08 -2.51 0.31
N LYS A 123 17.44 -3.55 -0.47
CA LYS A 123 18.85 -3.88 -0.75
C LYS A 123 19.62 -2.82 -1.52
N LYS A 124 18.95 -1.84 -2.13
CA LYS A 124 19.60 -0.70 -2.78
C LYS A 124 20.05 0.35 -1.76
N ASP A 125 19.56 0.26 -0.53
CA ASP A 125 19.99 1.11 0.58
C ASP A 125 21.26 0.52 1.22
N THR A 126 22.31 1.35 1.32
CA THR A 126 23.61 0.93 1.84
C THR A 126 23.53 0.51 3.30
N LEU A 127 22.54 1.00 4.06
CA LEU A 127 22.34 0.60 5.44
C LEU A 127 21.77 -0.81 5.58
N LEU A 128 21.17 -1.35 4.52
CA LEU A 128 20.40 -2.59 4.53
C LEU A 128 21.04 -3.74 3.74
N GLN A 129 22.04 -3.47 2.90
CA GLN A 129 22.62 -4.45 1.97
C GLN A 129 23.21 -5.71 2.65
N ASP A 130 23.69 -5.58 3.89
CA ASP A 130 24.37 -6.66 4.63
C ASP A 130 23.41 -7.56 5.42
N PHE A 131 22.11 -7.27 5.41
CA PHE A 131 21.10 -8.12 6.03
C PHE A 131 20.68 -9.27 5.10
N SER A 132 20.44 -10.43 5.70
CA SER A 132 19.80 -11.57 5.05
C SER A 132 18.36 -11.23 4.63
N TYR A 133 17.81 -12.06 3.75
CA TYR A 133 16.41 -11.93 3.33
C TYR A 133 15.43 -11.96 4.51
N GLU A 134 15.63 -12.88 5.48
CA GLU A 134 14.77 -13.00 6.65
C GLU A 134 14.88 -11.79 7.58
N GLU A 135 16.08 -11.25 7.78
CA GLU A 135 16.27 -10.02 8.56
C GLU A 135 15.58 -8.82 7.89
N LEU A 136 15.72 -8.67 6.58
CA LEU A 136 15.04 -7.63 5.81
C LEU A 136 13.51 -7.79 5.88
N LYS A 137 13.00 -9.01 5.80
CA LYS A 137 11.56 -9.31 5.94
C LYS A 137 11.04 -8.89 7.32
N GLN A 138 11.81 -9.11 8.38
CA GLN A 138 11.46 -8.68 9.74
C GLN A 138 11.52 -7.16 9.91
N ILE A 139 12.53 -6.50 9.35
CA ILE A 139 12.63 -5.03 9.34
C ILE A 139 11.44 -4.42 8.58
N LEU A 140 11.15 -4.94 7.39
CA LEU A 140 10.03 -4.51 6.56
C LEU A 140 8.70 -4.65 7.31
N LEU A 141 8.44 -5.81 7.92
CA LEU A 141 7.21 -6.06 8.66
C LEU A 141 7.02 -5.06 9.81
N LYS A 142 8.07 -4.79 10.60
CA LYS A 142 8.01 -3.81 11.70
C LYS A 142 7.69 -2.41 11.18
N MET A 143 8.37 -1.98 10.11
CA MET A 143 8.14 -0.67 9.51
C MET A 143 6.78 -0.56 8.85
N GLN A 144 6.27 -1.61 8.21
CA GLN A 144 4.92 -1.65 7.65
C GLN A 144 3.85 -1.53 8.74
N ILE A 145 4.00 -2.24 9.87
CA ILE A 145 3.07 -2.12 11.00
C ILE A 145 3.07 -0.69 11.54
N PHE A 146 4.27 -0.12 11.78
CA PHE A 146 4.42 1.26 12.23
C PHE A 146 3.79 2.27 11.27
N GLN A 147 4.17 2.21 9.98
CA GLN A 147 3.67 3.11 8.93
C GLN A 147 2.16 2.97 8.74
N THR A 148 1.61 1.76 8.84
CA THR A 148 0.16 1.54 8.80
C THR A 148 -0.54 2.24 9.97
N GLY A 149 -0.02 2.09 11.19
CA GLY A 149 -0.52 2.80 12.36
C GLY A 149 -0.48 4.32 12.18
N LEU A 150 0.66 4.85 11.74
CA LEU A 150 0.82 6.27 11.45
C LEU A 150 -0.19 6.76 10.40
N SER A 151 -0.36 6.00 9.32
CA SER A 151 -1.29 6.34 8.23
C SER A 151 -2.75 6.32 8.68
N VAL A 152 -3.12 5.40 9.59
CA VAL A 152 -4.45 5.39 10.22
C VAL A 152 -4.64 6.63 11.09
N MET A 153 -3.62 7.05 11.85
CA MET A 153 -3.70 8.29 12.64
C MET A 153 -3.86 9.53 11.75
N VAL A 154 -3.11 9.60 10.64
CA VAL A 154 -3.24 10.68 9.63
C VAL A 154 -4.63 10.68 9.00
N ALA A 155 -5.13 9.52 8.54
CA ALA A 155 -6.41 9.42 7.84
C ALA A 155 -7.65 9.68 8.73
N ASN A 156 -7.46 9.78 10.04
CA ASN A 156 -8.52 10.07 11.02
C ASN A 156 -8.26 11.36 11.80
N ASP A 157 -7.32 12.20 11.35
CA ASP A 157 -6.98 13.48 11.99
C ASP A 157 -6.65 13.34 13.50
N LEU A 158 -5.94 12.28 13.87
CA LEU A 158 -5.60 11.93 15.27
C LEU A 158 -4.23 12.46 15.70
N LEU A 159 -3.53 13.19 14.84
CA LEU A 159 -2.21 13.75 15.11
C LEU A 159 -2.33 15.24 15.49
N PRO A 160 -1.37 15.80 16.25
CA PRO A 160 -1.33 17.23 16.54
C PRO A 160 -1.35 18.09 15.28
N ASP A 161 -1.96 19.28 15.35
CA ASP A 161 -2.11 20.20 14.20
C ASP A 161 -0.76 20.59 13.55
N ASP A 162 0.31 20.63 14.33
CA ASP A 162 1.65 20.96 13.86
C ASP A 162 2.40 19.75 13.28
N PHE A 163 1.77 18.56 13.23
CA PHE A 163 2.32 17.33 12.68
C PHE A 163 2.11 17.26 11.16
N ASN A 164 2.88 18.08 10.45
CA ASN A 164 2.85 18.20 9.00
C ASN A 164 3.60 17.04 8.29
N GLU A 165 3.64 17.08 6.96
CA GLU A 165 4.29 16.03 6.14
C GLU A 165 5.80 15.91 6.41
N GLU A 166 6.48 17.02 6.70
CA GLU A 166 7.90 17.00 7.04
C GLU A 166 8.15 16.21 8.34
N LYS A 167 7.38 16.48 9.40
CA LYS A 167 7.46 15.70 10.66
C LYS A 167 7.06 14.23 10.49
N MET A 168 6.13 13.93 9.58
CA MET A 168 5.82 12.54 9.23
C MET A 168 7.03 11.82 8.63
N ILE A 169 7.75 12.49 7.73
CA ILE A 169 8.95 11.95 7.08
C ILE A 169 10.09 11.78 8.09
N GLU A 170 10.34 12.79 8.93
CA GLU A 170 11.33 12.72 10.01
C GLU A 170 11.05 11.56 10.99
N MET A 171 9.77 11.36 11.33
CA MET A 171 9.35 10.25 12.19
C MET A 171 9.58 8.89 11.52
N LEU A 172 9.28 8.75 10.22
CA LEU A 172 9.56 7.52 9.47
C LEU A 172 11.06 7.22 9.43
N ASP A 173 11.88 8.22 9.11
CA ASP A 173 13.33 8.09 8.98
C ASP A 173 13.99 7.73 10.32
N SER A 174 13.69 8.47 11.38
CA SER A 174 14.20 8.19 12.73
C SER A 174 13.79 6.79 13.22
N THR A 175 12.53 6.40 13.03
CA THR A 175 12.05 5.06 13.40
C THR A 175 12.73 3.97 12.58
N ALA A 176 12.95 4.19 11.27
CA ALA A 176 13.69 3.25 10.43
C ALA A 176 15.13 3.06 10.94
N LYS A 177 15.82 4.15 11.28
CA LYS A 177 17.18 4.12 11.86
C LYS A 177 17.22 3.37 13.19
N ASP A 178 16.22 3.55 14.05
CA ASP A 178 16.11 2.81 15.32
C ASP A 178 15.95 1.30 15.09
N VAL A 179 15.05 0.91 14.17
CA VAL A 179 14.79 -0.49 13.83
C VAL A 179 16.03 -1.15 13.21
N ILE A 180 16.70 -0.46 12.28
CA ILE A 180 17.91 -0.94 11.61
C ILE A 180 19.06 -1.08 12.61
N THR A 181 19.29 -0.07 13.45
CA THR A 181 20.35 -0.11 14.47
C THR A 181 20.15 -1.26 15.43
N ALA A 182 18.93 -1.45 15.93
CA ALA A 182 18.62 -2.58 16.79
C ALA A 182 18.75 -3.94 16.07
N ALA A 183 18.48 -4.00 14.76
CA ALA A 183 18.68 -5.21 13.97
C ALA A 183 20.17 -5.55 13.81
N ARG A 184 21.03 -4.56 13.55
CA ARG A 184 22.48 -4.75 13.49
C ARG A 184 23.06 -5.27 14.81
N LEU A 185 22.62 -4.72 15.94
CA LEU A 185 23.06 -5.19 17.26
C LEU A 185 22.68 -6.65 17.53
N ARG A 186 21.52 -7.10 17.05
CA ARG A 186 21.12 -8.51 17.15
C ARG A 186 21.96 -9.41 16.25
N GLN A 187 22.25 -8.96 15.03
CA GLN A 187 23.10 -9.68 14.08
C GLN A 187 24.53 -9.85 14.63
N SER A 188 25.13 -8.79 15.18
CA SER A 188 26.48 -8.87 15.76
C SER A 188 26.54 -9.82 16.96
N ASN A 189 25.53 -9.79 17.83
CA ASN A 189 25.50 -10.66 19.01
C ASN A 189 25.37 -12.14 18.64
N GLN A 190 24.59 -12.46 17.60
CA GLN A 190 24.46 -13.83 17.09
C GLN A 190 25.76 -14.36 16.49
N MET A 191 26.53 -13.50 15.80
CA MET A 191 27.84 -13.88 15.26
C MET A 191 28.84 -14.16 16.39
N SER A 192 28.89 -13.31 17.43
CA SER A 192 29.77 -13.52 18.58
C SER A 192 29.42 -14.74 19.43
N GLU A 193 28.15 -15.14 19.50
CA GLU A 193 27.75 -16.38 20.20
C GLU A 193 28.09 -17.64 19.39
N GLY A 194 28.04 -17.59 18.05
CA GLY A 194 28.40 -18.71 17.18
C GLY A 194 29.90 -19.05 17.18
N GLU A 195 30.77 -18.06 17.28
CA GLU A 195 32.23 -18.25 17.32
C GLU A 195 32.74 -18.90 18.61
N ILE A 196 31.98 -18.85 19.71
CA ILE A 196 32.37 -19.41 21.02
C ILE A 196 32.18 -20.94 21.06
N TYR A 197 31.38 -21.51 20.16
CA TYR A 197 31.06 -22.95 20.17
C TYR A 197 31.82 -23.77 19.10
N ASP A 198 32.67 -23.13 18.29
CA ASP A 198 33.48 -23.78 17.24
C ASP A 198 34.98 -23.92 17.62
N GLU A 199 35.38 -23.66 18.87
CA GLU A 199 36.69 -23.99 19.46
C GLU A 199 36.63 -25.22 20.40
#